data_AF-A0A852ZN86-F1
#
_entry.id   AF-A0A852ZN86-F1
#
_cell.length_a   1.000
_cell.length_b   1.000
_cell.length_c   1.000
_cell.angle_alpha   90.00
_cell.angle_beta   90.00
_cell.angle_gamma   90.00
#
_symmetry.space_group_name_H-M   'P 1'
#
loop_
_entity.id
_entity.type
_entity.pdbx_description
1 polymer ?
#
loop_
_entity_poly.entity_id
_entity_poly.type
_entity_poly.pdbx_seq_one_letter_code
_entity_poly.pdbx_strand_id
1 'polypeptide(L)'
;MANGPAPPPPGGAPPDPAVPEPPAPPEPPERTGPLGPVDVMALAFPGTVLDPALAEHFGRVLLHGAVEPLDAVVVRREPDGRVTTGELEGEPGFQHLAEELHGGGTVGLLTGEHLVAVGEVMEPGSVVVLLVLENVWAREVAGAIRSVGGRLLTSTRLGHEQAPDLPTLRRRQRAAQEAAARRLRGERAEAARAQLRNPFAMGEPGAQVVAGEAGLSAHPPPEDTHGPPEAEPFDELLRLADLHAAGELTDGEYAELKRRLLAEWRRPGGPAGG
;
A
#
# COMPACT_ATOMS: atom_id res chain seq x y z
N MET A 1 -26.34 0.39 86.29
CA MET A 1 -25.66 -0.40 85.24
C MET A 1 -26.71 -1.26 84.56
N ALA A 2 -26.94 -1.06 83.26
CA ALA A 2 -27.49 -2.06 82.32
C ALA A 2 -27.42 -1.48 80.91
N ASN A 3 -26.30 -1.74 80.22
CA ASN A 3 -26.21 -1.59 78.76
C ASN A 3 -26.94 -2.79 78.14
N GLY A 4 -28.10 -2.56 77.54
CA GLY A 4 -28.72 -3.52 76.63
C GLY A 4 -28.02 -3.48 75.27
N PRO A 5 -27.83 -4.61 74.58
CA PRO A 5 -27.15 -4.62 73.29
C PRO A 5 -27.96 -3.87 72.22
N ALA A 6 -27.25 -3.11 71.38
CA ALA A 6 -27.82 -2.41 70.24
C ALA A 6 -28.47 -3.39 69.23
N PRO A 7 -29.56 -3.01 68.54
CA PRO A 7 -30.15 -3.85 67.50
C PRO A 7 -29.18 -4.04 66.33
N PRO A 8 -29.17 -5.22 65.67
CA PRO A 8 -28.31 -5.45 64.52
C PRO A 8 -28.70 -4.55 63.34
N PRO A 9 -27.75 -4.17 62.46
CA PRO A 9 -28.06 -3.40 61.27
C PRO A 9 -28.97 -4.19 60.32
N PRO A 10 -29.84 -3.52 59.53
CA PRO A 10 -30.65 -4.20 58.53
C PRO A 10 -29.73 -4.91 57.52
N GLY A 11 -30.04 -6.18 57.23
CA GLY A 11 -29.27 -7.00 56.30
C GLY A 11 -29.13 -6.31 54.95
N GLY A 12 -27.89 -6.26 54.43
CA GLY A 12 -27.61 -5.78 53.09
C GLY A 12 -28.42 -6.59 52.07
N ALA A 13 -28.93 -5.91 51.05
CA ALA A 13 -29.54 -6.56 49.90
C ALA A 13 -28.58 -7.62 49.33
N PRO A 14 -29.07 -8.78 48.87
CA PRO A 14 -28.22 -9.75 48.21
C PRO A 14 -27.51 -9.09 47.01
N PRO A 15 -26.25 -9.45 46.72
CA PRO A 15 -25.60 -8.99 45.49
C PRO A 15 -26.48 -9.41 44.30
N ASP A 16 -26.69 -8.47 43.38
CA ASP A 16 -27.33 -8.73 42.08
C ASP A 16 -26.67 -9.98 41.47
N PRO A 17 -27.41 -11.01 41.03
CA PRO A 17 -26.80 -12.14 40.35
C PRO A 17 -25.94 -11.59 39.22
N ALA A 18 -24.64 -11.88 39.26
CA ALA A 18 -23.69 -11.46 38.24
C ALA A 18 -24.30 -11.74 36.87
N VAL A 19 -24.62 -10.67 36.13
CA VAL A 19 -25.01 -10.79 34.74
C VAL A 19 -23.84 -11.53 34.08
N PRO A 20 -24.06 -12.73 33.50
CA PRO A 20 -22.98 -13.43 32.84
C PRO A 20 -22.42 -12.48 31.78
N GLU A 21 -21.12 -12.24 31.87
CA GLU A 21 -20.41 -11.43 30.88
C GLU A 21 -20.79 -11.98 29.50
N PRO A 22 -21.28 -11.14 28.58
CA PRO A 22 -21.66 -11.60 27.25
C PRO A 22 -20.48 -12.38 26.65
N PRO A 23 -20.73 -13.50 25.95
CA PRO A 23 -19.65 -14.27 25.35
C PRO A 23 -18.80 -13.31 24.53
N ALA A 24 -17.48 -13.38 24.72
CA ALA A 24 -16.54 -12.61 23.92
C ALA A 24 -16.92 -12.79 22.44
N PRO A 25 -16.90 -11.71 21.63
CA PRO A 25 -17.19 -11.81 20.21
C PRO A 25 -16.34 -12.93 19.61
N PRO A 26 -16.87 -13.69 18.63
CA PRO A 26 -16.09 -14.73 17.99
C PRO A 26 -14.79 -14.11 17.48
N GLU A 27 -13.66 -14.71 17.85
CA GLU A 27 -12.38 -14.25 17.31
C GLU A 27 -12.47 -14.29 15.78
N PRO A 28 -11.98 -13.24 15.08
CA PRO A 28 -12.01 -13.19 13.64
C PRO A 28 -11.37 -14.48 13.08
N PRO A 29 -11.88 -15.02 11.97
CA PRO A 29 -11.37 -16.29 11.45
C PRO A 29 -9.86 -16.20 11.25
N GLU A 30 -9.11 -17.12 11.87
CA GLU A 30 -7.66 -17.20 11.71
C GLU A 30 -7.30 -17.22 10.22
N ARG A 31 -6.53 -16.21 9.79
CA ARG A 31 -6.10 -16.09 8.40
C ARG A 31 -5.14 -17.24 8.06
N THR A 32 -5.56 -18.12 7.15
CA THR A 32 -4.81 -19.34 6.75
C THR A 32 -4.21 -19.29 5.34
N GLY A 33 -4.44 -18.23 4.58
CA GLY A 33 -3.92 -18.04 3.22
C GLY A 33 -2.65 -17.17 3.16
N PRO A 34 -1.81 -17.31 2.11
CA PRO A 34 -0.63 -16.46 1.94
C PRO A 34 -1.04 -14.99 1.74
N LEU A 35 -0.27 -14.07 2.32
CA LEU A 35 -0.46 -12.62 2.15
C LEU A 35 -0.39 -12.21 0.67
N GLY A 36 -1.18 -11.21 0.31
CA GLY A 36 -0.99 -10.44 -0.92
C GLY A 36 0.30 -9.61 -0.88
N PRO A 37 0.57 -8.86 -1.97
CA PRO A 37 1.63 -7.85 -1.96
C PRO A 37 1.46 -6.89 -0.79
N VAL A 38 2.54 -6.66 -0.05
CA VAL A 38 2.57 -5.78 1.12
C VAL A 38 3.26 -4.48 0.75
N ASP A 39 2.67 -3.37 1.18
CA ASP A 39 3.24 -2.04 1.06
C ASP A 39 3.68 -1.56 2.44
N VAL A 40 4.92 -1.07 2.53
CA VAL A 40 5.40 -0.33 3.68
C VAL A 40 5.44 1.14 3.32
N MET A 41 4.86 1.99 4.18
CA MET A 41 4.77 3.42 3.93
C MET A 41 5.17 4.21 5.17
N ALA A 42 5.94 5.28 4.96
CA ALA A 42 6.25 6.28 5.97
C ALA A 42 5.62 7.62 5.60
N LEU A 43 4.79 8.15 6.49
CA LEU A 43 4.06 9.40 6.29
C LEU A 43 4.53 10.41 7.31
N ALA A 44 5.33 11.39 6.87
CA ALA A 44 5.88 12.43 7.72
C ALA A 44 4.95 13.65 7.81
N PHE A 45 4.76 14.14 9.03
CA PHE A 45 4.00 15.34 9.33
C PHE A 45 4.83 16.30 10.20
N PRO A 46 4.68 17.63 10.00
CA PRO A 46 5.29 18.61 10.88
C PRO A 46 4.61 18.61 12.26
N GLY A 47 5.37 18.95 13.30
CA GLY A 47 4.90 18.92 14.69
C GLY A 47 4.97 17.53 15.30
N THR A 48 4.65 17.43 16.59
CA THR A 48 4.73 16.18 17.37
C THR A 48 3.37 15.60 17.71
N VAL A 49 2.29 16.21 17.22
CA VAL A 49 0.90 15.78 17.44
C VAL A 49 0.27 15.46 16.09
N LEU A 50 -0.28 14.26 15.95
CA LEU A 50 -1.07 13.89 14.78
C LEU A 50 -2.44 14.57 14.83
N ASP A 51 -2.87 15.10 13.71
CA ASP A 51 -4.21 15.69 13.59
C ASP A 51 -5.27 14.57 13.66
N PRO A 52 -6.21 14.60 14.62
CA PRO A 52 -7.28 13.60 14.72
C PRO A 52 -8.15 13.49 13.46
N ALA A 53 -8.23 14.56 12.64
CA ALA A 53 -8.96 14.53 11.37
C ALA A 53 -8.38 13.51 10.38
N LEU A 54 -7.09 13.17 10.51
CA LEU A 54 -6.43 12.17 9.68
C LEU A 54 -7.06 10.76 9.86
N ALA A 55 -7.58 10.46 11.05
CA ALA A 55 -8.20 9.17 11.34
C ALA A 55 -9.43 8.89 10.45
N GLU A 56 -10.24 9.90 10.17
CA GLU A 56 -11.40 9.77 9.26
C GLU A 56 -10.98 9.48 7.81
N HIS A 57 -9.81 9.97 7.40
CA HIS A 57 -9.25 9.66 6.08
C HIS A 57 -8.73 8.22 6.00
N PHE A 58 -8.05 7.75 7.05
CA PHE A 58 -7.59 6.36 7.15
C PHE A 58 -8.75 5.38 7.15
N GLY A 59 -9.75 5.60 8.01
CA GLY A 59 -10.93 4.74 8.10
C GLY A 59 -11.58 4.55 6.72
N ARG A 60 -11.75 5.61 5.93
CA ARG A 60 -12.32 5.46 4.57
C ARG A 60 -11.52 4.56 3.64
N VAL A 61 -10.20 4.61 3.68
CA VAL A 61 -9.35 3.79 2.79
C VAL A 61 -9.38 2.32 3.22
N LEU A 62 -9.33 2.07 4.53
CA LEU A 62 -9.32 0.72 5.11
C LEU A 62 -10.70 0.05 5.02
N LEU A 63 -11.78 0.79 5.26
CA LEU A 63 -13.16 0.30 5.24
C LEU A 63 -13.62 -0.24 3.87
N HIS A 64 -12.95 0.12 2.78
CA HIS A 64 -13.27 -0.41 1.46
C HIS A 64 -12.73 -1.83 1.23
N GLY A 65 -11.95 -2.39 2.16
CA GLY A 65 -11.50 -3.79 2.16
C GLY A 65 -10.50 -4.15 1.04
N ALA A 66 -10.11 -3.19 0.20
CA ALA A 66 -9.12 -3.41 -0.85
C ALA A 66 -7.70 -3.51 -0.28
N VAL A 67 -7.45 -2.85 0.85
CA VAL A 67 -6.22 -2.92 1.63
C VAL A 67 -6.54 -3.22 3.08
N GLU A 68 -5.66 -3.96 3.75
CA GLU A 68 -5.81 -4.35 5.17
C GLU A 68 -4.54 -3.98 5.92
N PRO A 69 -4.63 -3.31 7.08
CA PRO A 69 -3.45 -2.95 7.84
C PRO A 69 -2.93 -4.17 8.59
N LEU A 70 -1.63 -4.44 8.47
CA LEU A 70 -0.94 -5.53 9.15
C LEU A 70 -0.16 -5.04 10.38
N ASP A 71 0.36 -3.81 10.30
CA ASP A 71 1.10 -3.16 11.38
C ASP A 71 1.04 -1.63 11.20
N ALA A 72 0.99 -0.88 12.30
CA ALA A 72 0.96 0.58 12.27
C ALA A 72 1.58 1.21 13.53
N VAL A 73 2.70 1.91 13.33
CA VAL A 73 3.46 2.53 14.43
C VAL A 73 3.65 4.02 14.16
N VAL A 74 3.55 4.81 15.20
CA VAL A 74 3.88 6.24 15.18
C VAL A 74 5.24 6.45 15.83
N VAL A 75 6.14 7.10 15.09
CA VAL A 75 7.45 7.53 15.57
C VAL A 75 7.42 9.05 15.70
N ARG A 76 7.86 9.58 16.83
CA ARG A 76 7.99 11.01 17.09
C ARG A 76 9.43 11.35 17.33
N ARG A 77 9.87 12.47 16.77
CA ARG A 77 11.14 13.08 17.11
C ARG A 77 10.88 14.46 17.69
N GLU A 78 11.17 14.60 18.97
CA GLU A 78 11.01 15.86 19.69
C GLU A 78 12.01 16.91 19.21
N PRO A 79 11.77 18.21 19.49
CA PRO A 79 12.73 19.28 19.18
C PRO A 79 14.10 19.11 19.85
N ASP A 80 14.16 18.42 21.00
CA ASP A 80 15.42 18.09 21.70
C ASP A 80 16.14 16.87 21.11
N GLY A 81 15.56 16.25 20.07
CA GLY A 81 16.10 15.09 19.37
C GLY A 81 15.70 13.74 19.99
N ARG A 82 14.97 13.72 21.10
CA ARG A 82 14.45 12.50 21.72
C ARG A 82 13.44 11.82 20.79
N VAL A 83 13.55 10.51 20.64
CA VAL A 83 12.62 9.70 19.84
C VAL A 83 11.68 8.93 20.75
N THR A 84 10.40 8.89 20.41
CA THR A 84 9.42 7.99 21.04
C THR A 84 8.59 7.27 20.01
N THR A 85 8.10 6.10 20.38
CA THR A 85 7.24 5.26 19.54
C THR A 85 5.93 4.97 20.27
N GLY A 86 4.88 4.69 19.51
CA GLY A 86 3.59 4.25 20.01
C GLY A 86 2.76 3.63 18.90
N GLU A 87 1.77 2.83 19.25
CA GLU A 87 0.84 2.25 18.27
C GLU A 87 -0.10 3.33 17.72
N LEU A 88 -0.47 3.23 16.43
CA LEU A 88 -1.35 4.21 15.80
C LEU A 88 -2.73 4.27 16.46
N GLU A 89 -3.28 3.13 16.89
CA GLU A 89 -4.57 3.05 17.58
C GLU A 89 -4.58 3.71 18.97
N GLY A 90 -3.41 3.94 19.56
CA GLY A 90 -3.25 4.73 20.79
C GLY A 90 -3.43 6.23 20.57
N GLU A 91 -3.45 6.70 19.33
CA GLU A 91 -3.59 8.12 19.00
C GLU A 91 -5.04 8.62 19.09
N PRO A 92 -5.25 9.89 19.49
CA PRO A 92 -6.59 10.48 19.51
C PRO A 92 -7.30 10.38 18.14
N GLY A 93 -8.46 9.72 18.10
CA GLY A 93 -9.27 9.53 16.90
C GLY A 93 -9.03 8.19 16.18
N PHE A 94 -7.94 7.48 16.48
CA PHE A 94 -7.54 6.25 15.79
C PHE A 94 -7.94 4.98 16.54
N GLN A 95 -8.59 5.07 17.70
CA GLN A 95 -8.96 3.92 18.53
C GLN A 95 -9.86 2.91 17.80
N HIS A 96 -10.66 3.40 16.85
CA HIS A 96 -11.54 2.56 16.04
C HIS A 96 -10.77 1.63 15.11
N LEU A 97 -9.51 1.93 14.78
CA LEU A 97 -8.66 1.09 13.93
C LEU A 97 -8.08 -0.12 14.67
N ALA A 98 -8.25 -0.19 16.00
CA ALA A 98 -7.72 -1.29 16.79
C ALA A 98 -8.29 -2.64 16.31
N GLU A 99 -9.57 -2.70 15.96
CA GLU A 99 -10.18 -3.96 15.50
C GLU A 99 -9.59 -4.42 14.16
N GLU A 100 -9.31 -3.49 13.25
CA GLU A 100 -8.69 -3.77 11.96
C GLU A 100 -7.22 -4.14 12.08
N LEU A 101 -6.47 -3.46 12.96
CA LEU A 101 -5.05 -3.71 13.20
C LEU A 101 -4.83 -5.05 13.91
N HIS A 102 -5.65 -5.38 14.90
CA HIS A 102 -5.54 -6.64 15.66
C HIS A 102 -6.17 -7.83 14.93
N GLY A 103 -7.17 -7.60 14.07
CA GLY A 103 -7.87 -8.65 13.31
C GLY A 103 -7.01 -9.34 12.24
N GLY A 104 -5.94 -8.68 11.78
CA GLY A 104 -4.98 -9.24 10.81
C GLY A 104 -3.91 -10.15 11.43
N GLY A 105 -3.85 -10.25 12.76
CA GLY A 105 -2.72 -10.79 13.49
C GLY A 105 -1.55 -9.82 13.41
N THR A 106 -1.41 -8.97 14.44
CA THR A 106 -0.25 -8.10 14.63
C THR A 106 1.00 -8.96 14.80
N VAL A 107 1.61 -9.31 13.67
CA VAL A 107 3.00 -9.71 13.62
C VAL A 107 3.75 -8.40 13.70
N GLY A 108 4.64 -8.22 14.69
CA GLY A 108 5.53 -7.06 14.79
C GLY A 108 6.49 -7.02 13.60
N LEU A 109 5.95 -6.63 12.44
CA LEU A 109 6.64 -6.50 11.16
C LEU A 109 7.56 -5.28 11.22
N LEU A 110 7.15 -4.25 11.97
CA LEU A 110 7.99 -3.12 12.32
C LEU A 110 8.76 -3.41 13.63
N THR A 111 10.02 -3.80 13.47
CA THR A 111 10.95 -4.09 14.56
C THR A 111 11.45 -2.81 15.24
N GLY A 112 12.00 -2.93 16.45
CA GLY A 112 12.60 -1.80 17.15
C GLY A 112 13.74 -1.14 16.34
N GLU A 113 14.50 -1.94 15.60
CA GLU A 113 15.56 -1.52 14.71
C GLU A 113 15.03 -0.65 13.56
N HIS A 114 13.88 -1.00 12.98
CA HIS A 114 13.20 -0.16 11.98
C HIS A 114 12.82 1.20 12.56
N LEU A 115 12.24 1.21 13.75
CA LEU A 115 11.80 2.46 14.40
C LEU A 115 12.97 3.37 14.76
N VAL A 116 14.09 2.80 15.20
CA VAL A 116 15.35 3.53 15.43
C VAL A 116 15.90 4.08 14.10
N ALA A 117 15.86 3.29 13.04
CA ALA A 117 16.29 3.74 11.72
C ALA A 117 15.48 4.95 11.25
N VAL A 118 14.16 4.89 11.37
CA VAL A 118 13.24 5.99 11.04
C VAL A 118 13.48 7.21 11.91
N GLY A 119 13.62 7.03 13.23
CA GLY A 119 13.83 8.13 14.17
C GLY A 119 15.10 8.95 13.89
N GLU A 120 16.14 8.33 13.35
CA GLU A 120 17.40 9.02 13.02
C GLU A 120 17.31 9.94 11.79
N VAL A 121 16.40 9.63 10.87
CA VAL A 121 16.23 10.38 9.62
C VAL A 121 15.18 11.47 9.72
N MET A 122 14.32 11.40 10.73
CA MET A 122 13.30 12.40 11.01
C MET A 122 13.90 13.76 11.36
N GLU A 123 13.24 14.82 10.92
CA GLU A 123 13.52 16.16 11.40
C GLU A 123 13.10 16.33 12.86
N PRO A 124 13.84 17.07 13.70
CA PRO A 124 13.38 17.39 15.05
C PRO A 124 12.04 18.14 15.03
N GLY A 125 11.14 17.81 15.93
CA GLY A 125 9.79 18.37 15.98
C GLY A 125 8.86 17.83 14.89
N SER A 126 9.03 16.56 14.50
CA SER A 126 8.19 15.87 13.51
C SER A 126 7.60 14.57 14.04
N VAL A 127 6.57 14.09 13.35
CA VAL A 127 5.94 12.79 13.58
C VAL A 127 5.85 12.03 12.26
N VAL A 128 6.15 10.73 12.31
CA VAL A 128 6.03 9.81 11.18
C VAL A 128 5.06 8.70 11.56
N VAL A 129 4.11 8.42 10.67
CA VAL A 129 3.27 7.22 10.74
C VAL A 129 3.86 6.18 9.80
N LEU A 130 4.25 5.04 10.34
CA LEU A 130 4.65 3.85 9.61
C LEU A 130 3.46 2.92 9.48
N LEU A 131 3.23 2.44 8.25
CA LEU A 131 2.12 1.56 7.93
C LEU A 131 2.63 0.39 7.12
N VAL A 132 2.14 -0.80 7.47
CA VAL A 132 2.30 -2.01 6.69
C VAL A 132 0.91 -2.44 6.23
N LEU A 133 0.66 -2.37 4.93
CA LEU A 133 -0.66 -2.66 4.34
C LEU A 133 -0.58 -3.84 3.38
N GLU A 134 -1.48 -4.81 3.52
CA GLU A 134 -1.71 -5.82 2.50
C GLU A 134 -2.61 -5.29 1.39
N ASN A 135 -2.23 -5.52 0.13
CA ASN A 135 -3.11 -5.36 -1.03
C ASN A 135 -4.03 -6.58 -1.20
N VAL A 136 -5.09 -6.65 -0.40
CA VAL A 136 -6.09 -7.75 -0.41
C VAL A 136 -6.66 -7.98 -1.82
N TRP A 137 -6.99 -6.91 -2.53
CA TRP A 137 -7.50 -7.01 -3.91
C TRP A 137 -6.55 -7.79 -4.83
N ALA A 138 -5.23 -7.62 -4.67
CA ALA A 138 -4.24 -8.26 -5.51
C ALA A 138 -4.11 -9.75 -5.16
N ARG A 139 -4.21 -10.10 -3.87
CA ARG A 139 -4.31 -11.50 -3.43
C ARG A 139 -5.50 -12.20 -4.06
N GLU A 140 -6.67 -11.57 -4.02
CA GLU A 140 -7.91 -12.12 -4.58
C GLU A 140 -7.83 -12.33 -6.09
N VAL A 141 -7.39 -11.31 -6.82
CA VAL A 141 -7.20 -11.38 -8.28
C VAL A 141 -6.19 -12.47 -8.65
N ALA A 142 -5.06 -12.54 -7.94
CA ALA A 142 -4.06 -13.57 -8.16
C ALA A 142 -4.62 -14.98 -7.88
N GLY A 143 -5.47 -15.12 -6.86
CA GLY A 143 -6.20 -16.35 -6.55
C GLY A 143 -7.14 -16.77 -7.69
N ALA A 144 -7.94 -15.83 -8.20
CA ALA A 144 -8.86 -16.06 -9.30
C ALA A 144 -8.13 -16.40 -10.62
N ILE A 145 -7.00 -15.75 -10.91
CA ILE A 145 -6.18 -16.07 -12.08
C ILE A 145 -5.62 -17.50 -11.98
N ARG A 146 -5.13 -17.90 -10.80
CA ARG A 146 -4.62 -19.26 -10.58
C ARG A 146 -5.70 -20.33 -10.73
N SER A 147 -6.93 -20.05 -10.28
CA SER A 147 -8.02 -21.04 -10.36
C SER A 147 -8.43 -21.36 -11.80
N VAL A 148 -8.15 -20.48 -12.76
CA VAL A 148 -8.36 -20.71 -14.20
C VAL A 148 -7.07 -21.09 -14.95
N GLY A 149 -6.01 -21.48 -14.23
CA GLY A 149 -4.73 -21.92 -14.81
C GLY A 149 -3.80 -20.79 -15.27
N GLY A 150 -4.16 -19.54 -15.00
CA GLY A 150 -3.29 -18.40 -15.25
C GLY A 150 -2.17 -18.28 -14.20
N ARG A 151 -1.15 -17.48 -14.51
CA ARG A 151 -0.03 -17.19 -13.61
C ARG A 151 0.34 -15.71 -13.68
N LEU A 152 0.66 -15.13 -12.52
CA LEU A 152 1.26 -13.81 -12.45
C LEU A 152 2.69 -13.88 -13.00
N LEU A 153 3.01 -13.00 -13.95
CA LEU A 153 4.34 -12.96 -14.58
C LEU A 153 5.26 -11.93 -13.92
N THR A 154 4.73 -10.76 -13.58
CA THR A 154 5.47 -9.67 -12.92
C THR A 154 4.54 -8.81 -12.09
N SER A 155 5.08 -8.16 -11.06
CA SER A 155 4.43 -7.15 -10.25
C SER A 155 5.48 -6.13 -9.85
N THR A 156 5.23 -4.85 -10.13
CA THR A 156 6.15 -3.74 -9.88
C THR A 156 5.34 -2.54 -9.40
N ARG A 157 5.88 -1.82 -8.41
CA ARG A 157 5.43 -0.49 -8.02
C ARG A 157 6.13 0.53 -8.91
N LEU A 158 5.35 1.44 -9.49
CA LEU A 158 5.89 2.57 -10.25
C LEU A 158 5.95 3.78 -9.32
N GLY A 159 7.12 4.41 -9.26
CA GLY A 159 7.30 5.67 -8.53
C GLY A 159 6.47 6.79 -9.13
N HIS A 160 6.18 7.82 -8.34
CA HIS A 160 5.33 8.94 -8.77
C HIS A 160 5.93 9.67 -9.99
N GLU A 161 7.25 9.79 -10.05
CA GLU A 161 8.01 10.39 -11.15
C GLU A 161 7.97 9.56 -12.44
N GLN A 162 7.83 8.24 -12.33
CA GLN A 162 7.67 7.33 -13.46
C GLN A 162 6.22 7.28 -13.95
N ALA A 163 5.26 7.62 -13.09
CA ALA A 163 3.85 7.59 -13.41
C ALA A 163 3.51 8.64 -14.49
N PRO A 164 2.95 8.25 -15.65
CA PRO A 164 2.62 9.19 -16.71
C PRO A 164 1.49 10.14 -16.28
N ASP A 165 1.59 11.41 -16.66
CA ASP A 165 0.53 12.41 -16.46
C ASP A 165 -0.79 11.94 -17.10
N LEU A 166 -1.72 11.46 -16.25
CA LEU A 166 -2.94 10.79 -16.68
C LEU A 166 -3.83 11.65 -17.60
N PRO A 167 -4.09 12.94 -17.32
CA PRO A 167 -4.75 13.84 -18.26
C PRO A 167 -4.10 13.86 -19.64
N THR A 168 -2.78 13.96 -19.72
CA THR A 168 -2.05 14.02 -21.00
C THR A 168 -2.08 12.67 -21.71
N LEU A 169 -1.90 11.56 -20.98
CA LEU A 169 -2.02 10.21 -21.52
C LEU A 169 -3.41 9.97 -22.11
N ARG A 170 -4.48 10.31 -21.38
CA ARG A 170 -5.87 10.18 -21.83
C ARG A 170 -6.15 11.01 -23.08
N ARG A 171 -5.64 12.25 -23.15
CA ARG A 171 -5.76 13.10 -24.35
C ARG A 171 -5.09 12.46 -25.57
N ARG A 172 -3.86 11.95 -25.40
CA ARG A 172 -3.13 11.25 -26.47
C ARG A 172 -3.88 10.01 -26.93
N GLN A 173 -4.38 9.20 -26.00
CA GLN A 173 -5.11 7.97 -26.32
C GLN A 173 -6.41 8.24 -27.09
N ARG A 174 -7.18 9.26 -26.70
CA ARG A 174 -8.39 9.68 -27.43
C ARG A 174 -8.06 10.18 -28.83
N ALA A 175 -7.05 11.03 -28.98
CA ALA A 175 -6.63 11.52 -30.30
C ALA A 175 -6.18 10.38 -31.23
N ALA A 176 -5.46 9.39 -30.69
CA ALA A 176 -5.05 8.20 -31.42
C ALA A 176 -6.26 7.34 -31.84
N GLN A 177 -7.22 7.11 -30.92
CA GLN A 177 -8.46 6.39 -31.23
C GLN A 177 -9.29 7.10 -32.31
N GLU A 178 -9.43 8.42 -32.25
CA GLU A 178 -10.13 9.20 -33.26
C GLU A 178 -9.44 9.18 -34.62
N ALA A 179 -8.10 9.26 -34.63
CA ALA A 179 -7.31 9.15 -35.86
C ALA A 179 -7.48 7.77 -36.50
N ALA A 180 -7.43 6.69 -35.70
CA ALA A 180 -7.68 5.32 -36.16
C ALA A 180 -9.11 5.18 -36.72
N ALA A 181 -10.12 5.72 -36.02
CA ALA A 181 -11.52 5.70 -36.48
C ALA A 181 -11.74 6.52 -37.77
N ARG A 182 -11.03 7.63 -37.95
CA ARG A 182 -11.06 8.41 -39.21
C ARG A 182 -10.45 7.64 -40.37
N ARG A 183 -9.30 6.98 -40.15
CA ARG A 183 -8.65 6.13 -41.18
C ARG A 183 -9.57 5.01 -41.63
N LEU A 184 -10.13 4.24 -40.70
CA LEU A 184 -11.04 3.13 -41.01
C LEU A 184 -12.29 3.59 -41.79
N ARG A 185 -12.84 4.77 -41.45
CA ARG A 185 -13.97 5.36 -42.21
C ARG A 185 -13.55 5.77 -43.62
N GLY A 186 -12.36 6.33 -43.79
CA GLY A 186 -11.79 6.66 -45.09
C GLY A 186 -11.61 5.43 -45.98
N GLU A 187 -10.96 4.39 -45.45
CA GLU A 187 -10.74 3.10 -46.13
C GLU A 187 -12.07 2.47 -46.57
N ARG A 188 -13.08 2.44 -45.68
CA ARG A 188 -14.42 1.95 -46.01
C ARG A 188 -15.09 2.76 -47.13
N ALA A 189 -14.97 4.09 -47.10
CA ALA A 189 -15.54 4.96 -48.13
C ALA A 189 -14.83 4.80 -49.48
N GLU A 190 -13.51 4.59 -49.48
CA GLU A 190 -12.73 4.35 -50.68
C GLU A 190 -13.04 2.98 -51.29
N ALA A 191 -13.12 1.92 -50.47
CA ALA A 191 -13.54 0.60 -50.92
C ALA A 191 -14.94 0.62 -51.56
N ALA A 192 -15.90 1.33 -50.95
CA ALA A 192 -17.23 1.50 -51.52
C ALA A 192 -17.21 2.24 -52.86
N ARG A 193 -16.38 3.28 -53.00
CA ARG A 193 -16.19 4.02 -54.27
C ARG A 193 -15.53 3.17 -55.35
N ALA A 194 -14.55 2.34 -54.98
CA ALA A 194 -13.90 1.41 -55.89
C ALA A 194 -14.90 0.36 -56.42
N GLN A 195 -15.76 -0.16 -55.54
CA GLN A 195 -16.83 -1.08 -55.91
C GLN A 195 -17.86 -0.46 -56.85
N LEU A 196 -18.21 0.81 -56.65
CA LEU A 196 -19.09 1.56 -57.57
C LEU A 196 -18.42 1.83 -58.94
N ARG A 197 -17.10 2.02 -58.98
CA ARG A 197 -16.34 2.21 -60.23
C ARG A 197 -16.23 0.93 -61.06
N ASN A 198 -16.23 -0.24 -60.43
CA ASN A 198 -16.21 -1.52 -61.12
C ASN A 198 -17.16 -2.54 -60.45
N PRO A 199 -18.48 -2.42 -60.72
CA PRO A 199 -19.50 -3.22 -60.02
C PRO A 199 -19.48 -4.71 -60.38
N PHE A 200 -18.76 -5.12 -61.43
CA PHE A 200 -18.66 -6.50 -61.91
C PHE A 200 -17.30 -7.16 -61.63
N ALA A 201 -16.37 -6.47 -60.96
CA ALA A 201 -15.17 -7.10 -60.43
C ALA A 201 -15.52 -7.97 -59.20
N MET A 202 -16.17 -9.10 -59.45
CA MET A 202 -16.26 -10.21 -58.51
C MET A 202 -14.91 -10.92 -58.50
N GLY A 203 -14.05 -10.57 -57.56
CA GLY A 203 -12.99 -11.46 -57.11
C GLY A 203 -13.58 -12.46 -56.11
N GLU A 204 -13.70 -13.72 -56.53
CA GLU A 204 -13.87 -14.97 -55.77
C GLU A 204 -14.39 -14.90 -54.31
N PRO A 205 -15.48 -15.61 -53.95
CA PRO A 205 -15.93 -15.75 -52.57
C PRO A 205 -14.97 -16.66 -51.80
N GLY A 206 -13.89 -16.11 -51.26
CA GLY A 206 -12.83 -16.94 -50.69
C GLY A 206 -11.74 -16.22 -49.92
N ALA A 207 -12.07 -15.19 -49.15
CA ALA A 207 -11.21 -14.80 -48.03
C ALA A 207 -12.11 -14.23 -46.94
N GLN A 208 -12.36 -15.05 -45.92
CA GLN A 208 -12.71 -14.49 -44.62
C GLN A 208 -11.65 -13.44 -44.31
N VAL A 209 -12.07 -12.18 -44.20
CA VAL A 209 -11.32 -11.23 -43.39
C VAL A 209 -11.49 -11.76 -41.97
N VAL A 210 -10.65 -12.73 -41.61
CA VAL A 210 -10.18 -12.86 -40.24
C VAL A 210 -9.85 -11.44 -39.86
N ALA A 211 -10.49 -10.91 -38.81
CA ALA A 211 -10.06 -9.66 -38.22
C ALA A 211 -8.59 -9.89 -37.90
N GLY A 212 -7.72 -9.42 -38.81
CA GLY A 212 -6.29 -9.49 -38.64
C GLY A 212 -6.09 -8.78 -37.33
N GLU A 213 -5.60 -9.53 -36.35
CA GLU A 213 -4.94 -9.00 -35.18
C GLU A 213 -4.02 -7.93 -35.74
N ALA A 214 -4.47 -6.67 -35.67
CA ALA A 214 -3.64 -5.54 -36.00
C ALA A 214 -2.50 -5.71 -35.02
N GLY A 215 -1.38 -6.17 -35.56
CA GLY A 215 -0.22 -6.52 -34.78
C GLY A 215 -0.03 -5.43 -33.76
N LEU A 216 -0.18 -5.81 -32.49
CA LEU A 216 0.74 -5.29 -31.50
C LEU A 216 2.08 -5.52 -32.16
N SER A 217 2.60 -4.50 -32.83
CA SER A 217 4.01 -4.46 -33.16
C SER A 217 4.64 -4.73 -31.81
N ALA A 218 5.16 -5.94 -31.66
CA ALA A 218 6.05 -6.27 -30.58
C ALA A 218 7.12 -5.20 -30.72
N HIS A 219 6.98 -4.16 -29.91
CA HIS A 219 8.11 -3.33 -29.60
C HIS A 219 9.14 -4.37 -29.18
N PRO A 220 10.36 -4.41 -29.77
CA PRO A 220 11.43 -5.13 -29.09
C PRO A 220 11.33 -4.69 -27.63
N PRO A 221 11.34 -5.64 -26.66
CA PRO A 221 11.30 -5.25 -25.25
C PRO A 221 12.29 -4.10 -25.12
N PRO A 222 11.90 -2.97 -24.50
CA PRO A 222 12.87 -1.91 -24.29
C PRO A 222 14.11 -2.61 -23.74
N GLU A 223 15.25 -2.48 -24.41
CA GLU A 223 16.49 -2.99 -23.84
C GLU A 223 16.50 -2.41 -22.42
N ASP A 224 16.58 -3.29 -21.42
CA ASP A 224 16.59 -2.93 -20.01
C ASP A 224 17.84 -2.06 -19.77
N THR A 225 17.76 -0.78 -20.14
CA THR A 225 18.75 0.25 -19.82
C THR A 225 18.46 0.87 -18.47
N HIS A 226 17.33 0.50 -17.86
CA HIS A 226 17.09 0.76 -16.46
C HIS A 226 17.65 -0.46 -15.72
N GLY A 227 18.74 -0.24 -14.99
CA GLY A 227 19.18 -1.19 -13.97
C GLY A 227 18.03 -1.54 -13.03
N PRO A 228 18.19 -2.54 -12.15
CA PRO A 228 17.17 -2.84 -11.14
C PRO A 228 16.68 -1.53 -10.50
N PRO A 229 15.36 -1.35 -10.33
CA PRO A 229 14.83 -0.10 -9.80
C PRO A 229 15.62 0.23 -8.54
N GLU A 230 16.24 1.41 -8.52
CA GLU A 230 16.95 1.88 -7.33
C GLU A 230 15.94 1.82 -6.19
N ALA A 231 16.22 1.01 -5.16
CA ALA A 231 15.33 0.89 -4.02
C ALA A 231 15.16 2.29 -3.43
N GLU A 232 13.91 2.69 -3.17
CA GLU A 232 13.64 3.95 -2.50
C GLU A 232 14.48 4.00 -1.22
N PRO A 233 15.14 5.12 -0.88
CA PRO A 233 16.12 5.10 0.22
C PRO A 233 15.50 4.72 1.57
N PHE A 234 14.18 4.88 1.72
CA PHE A 234 13.43 4.39 2.85
C PHE A 234 13.37 2.85 2.91
N ASP A 235 13.14 2.19 1.77
CA ASP A 235 13.14 0.73 1.67
C ASP A 235 14.54 0.17 1.98
N GLU A 236 15.59 0.84 1.50
CA GLU A 236 16.97 0.44 1.78
C GLU A 236 17.31 0.66 3.27
N LEU A 237 16.79 1.71 3.92
CA LEU A 237 16.98 1.94 5.35
C LEU A 237 16.34 0.83 6.20
N LEU A 238 15.11 0.42 5.85
CA LEU A 238 14.43 -0.70 6.51
C LEU A 238 15.17 -2.02 6.28
N ARG A 239 15.63 -2.27 5.06
CA ARG A 239 16.43 -3.45 4.72
C ARG A 239 17.72 -3.53 5.55
N LEU A 240 18.43 -2.42 5.72
CA LEU A 240 19.63 -2.40 6.58
C LEU A 240 19.29 -2.73 8.03
N ALA A 241 18.16 -2.26 8.54
CA ALA A 241 17.69 -2.60 9.88
C ALA A 241 17.29 -4.08 9.99
N ASP A 242 16.65 -4.68 8.97
CA ASP A 242 16.36 -6.12 8.94
C ASP A 242 17.64 -6.97 9.00
N LEU A 243 18.66 -6.61 8.20
CA LEU A 243 19.93 -7.33 8.17
C LEU A 243 20.68 -7.22 9.52
N HIS A 244 20.57 -6.07 10.19
CA HIS A 244 21.13 -5.88 11.53
C HIS A 244 20.38 -6.71 12.57
N ALA A 245 19.05 -6.68 12.56
CA ALA A 245 18.21 -7.48 13.46
C ALA A 245 18.42 -8.99 13.27
N ALA A 246 18.67 -9.44 12.03
CA ALA A 246 19.02 -10.83 11.72
C ALA A 246 20.45 -11.23 12.16
N GLY A 247 21.26 -10.26 12.61
CA GLY A 247 22.67 -10.47 12.96
C GLY A 247 23.59 -10.66 11.75
N GLU A 248 23.11 -10.37 10.54
CA GLU A 248 23.90 -10.40 9.30
C GLU A 248 24.81 -9.18 9.17
N LEU A 249 24.45 -8.07 9.81
CA LEU A 249 25.31 -6.90 9.99
C LEU A 249 25.69 -6.74 11.45
N THR A 250 26.97 -6.45 11.71
CA THR A 250 27.40 -5.99 13.04
C THR A 250 26.93 -4.55 13.28
N ASP A 251 26.88 -4.13 14.56
CA ASP A 251 26.56 -2.73 14.93
C ASP A 251 27.41 -1.71 14.17
N GLY A 252 28.70 -2.01 13.98
CA GLY A 252 29.64 -1.14 13.27
C GLY A 252 29.36 -1.05 11.76
N GLU A 253 29.04 -2.17 11.11
CA GLU A 253 28.70 -2.22 9.69
C GLU A 253 27.36 -1.55 9.41
N TYR A 254 26.35 -1.83 10.24
CA TYR A 254 25.05 -1.16 10.17
C TYR A 254 25.21 0.36 10.31
N ALA A 255 25.95 0.82 11.33
CA ALA A 255 26.18 2.24 11.54
C ALA A 255 26.94 2.93 10.39
N GLU A 256 27.85 2.24 9.71
CA GLU A 256 28.56 2.79 8.53
C GLU A 256 27.64 2.86 7.30
N LEU A 257 26.96 1.77 6.96
CA LEU A 257 26.05 1.71 5.81
C LEU A 257 24.90 2.69 5.95
N LYS A 258 24.31 2.76 7.14
CA LYS A 258 23.29 3.75 7.49
C LYS A 258 23.81 5.17 7.31
N ARG A 259 24.95 5.52 7.91
CA ARG A 259 25.54 6.87 7.75
C ARG A 259 25.76 7.24 6.29
N ARG A 260 26.20 6.29 5.45
CA ARG A 260 26.38 6.50 4.02
C ARG A 260 25.05 6.80 3.33
N LEU A 261 24.04 5.98 3.57
CA LEU A 261 22.69 6.15 3.01
C LEU A 261 22.07 7.50 3.43
N LEU A 262 22.21 7.88 4.70
CA LEU A 262 21.69 9.15 5.21
C LEU A 262 22.43 10.38 4.68
N ALA A 263 23.73 10.26 4.43
CA ALA A 263 24.51 11.31 3.81
C ALA A 263 24.09 11.56 2.36
N GLU A 264 23.68 10.51 1.65
CA GLU A 264 23.10 10.60 0.31
C GLU A 264 21.73 11.28 0.34
N TRP A 265 20.90 10.93 1.33
CA TRP A 265 19.56 11.49 1.54
C TRP A 265 19.55 12.99 1.88
N ARG A 266 20.54 13.49 2.63
CA ARG A 266 20.66 14.90 3.01
C ARG A 266 21.23 15.80 1.91
N ARG A 267 21.62 15.27 0.75
CA ARG A 267 22.01 16.12 -0.38
C ARG A 267 20.76 16.76 -0.97
N PRO A 268 20.68 18.11 -1.08
CA PRO A 268 19.64 18.73 -1.87
C PRO A 268 19.91 18.47 -3.36
N GLY A 269 19.31 17.39 -3.88
CA GLY A 269 19.28 17.04 -5.30
C GLY A 269 19.83 15.65 -5.67
N GLY A 270 18.94 14.72 -6.04
CA GLY A 270 19.21 13.56 -6.90
C GLY A 270 17.98 12.63 -7.08
N PRO A 271 17.70 12.07 -8.29
CA PRO A 271 18.45 12.21 -9.54
C PRO A 271 17.90 13.32 -10.44
N ALA A 272 18.82 14.13 -10.97
CA ALA A 272 18.57 15.01 -12.11
C ALA A 272 18.55 14.20 -13.40
N GLY A 273 17.66 14.60 -14.32
CA GLY A 273 17.53 13.99 -15.62
C GLY A 273 18.83 13.95 -16.44
N GLY A 274 18.91 12.88 -17.23
CA GLY A 274 19.65 12.76 -18.48
C GLY A 274 18.74 12.12 -19.50
#